data_AF-A0A7W8IVB1-F1
#
_entry.id   AF-A0A7W8IVB1-F1
#
_cell.length_a   1.000
_cell.length_b   1.000
_cell.length_c   1.000
_cell.angle_alpha   90.00
_cell.angle_beta   90.00
_cell.angle_gamma   90.00
#
_symmetry.space_group_name_H-M   'P 1'
#
loop_
_entity.id
_entity.type
_entity.pdbx_description
1 polymer ?
#
loop_
_entity_poly.entity_id
_entity_poly.type
_entity_poly.pdbx_seq_one_letter_code
_entity_poly.pdbx_strand_id
1 'polypeptide(L)'
;MSFTSVRENIKNAFEVVRKTYENVDKLLAELDRQSVECGFVPVIPQFLRWKSDREYGGWFIQSFIKLYQRDSAPPCQSGNGLKNDPIYAIELSFEEEPRMTLCKYVYPSLEHWDKPPSVSEHWLFYWPLYDDDNFTDIQLENRIGKTIPNNEKVSEKYGKIQEIIWKEIDLLSVTSTNIKDTVFDELKRL
;
A
#
# COMPACT_ATOMS: atom_id res chain seq x y z
N MET A 1 -38.71 15.59 11.17
CA MET A 1 -37.76 14.80 10.35
C MET A 1 -37.44 15.62 9.13
N SER A 2 -36.19 16.06 8.95
CA SER A 2 -35.79 16.86 7.80
C SER A 2 -35.64 15.94 6.60
N PHE A 3 -36.50 16.09 5.58
CA PHE A 3 -36.28 15.46 4.28
C PHE A 3 -35.12 16.19 3.60
N THR A 4 -33.89 15.76 3.85
CA THR A 4 -32.75 16.19 3.04
C THR A 4 -33.06 15.82 1.61
N SER A 5 -33.09 16.81 0.72
CA SER A 5 -33.46 16.60 -0.68
C SER A 5 -32.43 15.69 -1.36
N VAL A 6 -32.83 14.94 -2.40
CA VAL A 6 -31.91 14.12 -3.20
C VAL A 6 -30.69 14.94 -3.67
N ARG A 7 -30.93 16.21 -4.01
CA ARG A 7 -29.88 17.17 -4.37
C ARG A 7 -28.84 17.37 -3.26
N GLU A 8 -29.30 17.60 -2.04
CA GLU A 8 -28.42 17.79 -0.88
C GLU A 8 -27.68 16.50 -0.52
N ASN A 9 -28.32 15.34 -0.66
CA ASN A 9 -27.66 14.05 -0.43
C ASN A 9 -26.50 13.82 -1.41
N ILE A 10 -26.71 14.08 -2.71
CA ILE A 10 -25.64 13.97 -3.71
C ILE A 10 -24.50 14.94 -3.38
N LYS A 11 -24.81 16.20 -3.08
CA LYS A 11 -23.79 17.20 -2.71
C LYS A 11 -22.99 16.74 -1.48
N ASN A 12 -23.67 16.26 -0.44
CA ASN A 12 -23.04 15.83 0.80
C ASN A 12 -22.16 14.59 0.58
N ALA A 13 -22.56 13.64 -0.27
CA ALA A 13 -21.75 12.46 -0.58
C ALA A 13 -20.41 12.85 -1.22
N PHE A 14 -20.42 13.72 -2.24
CA PHE A 14 -19.18 14.20 -2.86
C PHE A 14 -18.33 15.06 -1.92
N GLU A 15 -18.96 15.81 -1.00
CA GLU A 15 -18.24 16.58 0.03
C GLU A 15 -17.49 15.65 0.99
N VAL A 16 -18.12 14.56 1.42
CA VAL A 16 -17.48 13.55 2.29
C VAL A 16 -16.28 12.93 1.56
N VAL A 17 -16.44 12.49 0.31
CA VAL A 17 -15.34 11.91 -0.48
C VAL A 17 -14.16 12.88 -0.59
N ARG A 18 -14.41 14.16 -0.88
CA ARG A 18 -13.35 15.17 -0.99
C ARG A 18 -12.60 15.35 0.33
N LYS A 19 -13.33 15.45 1.45
CA LYS A 19 -12.72 15.56 2.78
C LYS A 19 -11.94 14.31 3.16
N THR A 20 -12.40 13.13 2.75
CA THR A 20 -11.64 11.88 2.92
C THR A 20 -10.30 11.96 2.18
N TYR A 21 -10.29 12.42 0.92
CA TYR A 21 -9.04 12.60 0.17
C TYR A 21 -8.09 13.63 0.78
N GLU A 22 -8.61 14.76 1.29
CA GLU A 22 -7.81 15.74 2.04
C GLU A 22 -7.17 15.15 3.30
N ASN A 23 -7.88 14.24 3.99
CA ASN A 23 -7.35 13.57 5.17
C ASN A 23 -6.33 12.49 4.81
N VAL A 24 -6.56 11.74 3.73
CA VAL A 24 -5.60 10.78 3.19
C VAL A 24 -4.31 11.47 2.79
N ASP A 25 -4.38 12.61 2.10
CA ASP A 25 -3.18 13.39 1.71
C ASP A 25 -2.35 13.81 2.93
N LYS A 26 -3.00 14.31 3.99
CA LYS A 26 -2.34 14.64 5.26
C LYS A 26 -1.70 13.42 5.92
N LEU A 27 -2.40 12.28 5.94
CA LEU A 27 -1.88 11.04 6.51
C LEU A 27 -0.67 10.53 5.73
N LEU A 28 -0.72 10.54 4.39
CA LEU A 28 0.41 10.12 3.55
C LEU A 28 1.63 11.03 3.73
N ALA A 29 1.42 12.34 3.85
CA ALA A 29 2.50 13.27 4.16
C ALA A 29 3.13 13.02 5.53
N GLU A 30 2.30 12.70 6.54
CA GLU A 30 2.78 12.36 7.88
C GLU A 30 3.51 11.02 7.91
N LEU A 31 3.05 10.02 7.14
CA LEU A 31 3.76 8.76 6.93
C LEU A 31 5.15 9.02 6.32
N ASP A 32 5.25 9.84 5.27
CA ASP A 32 6.54 10.17 4.66
C ASP A 32 7.47 10.85 5.67
N ARG A 33 6.98 11.81 6.45
CA ARG A 33 7.75 12.50 7.49
C ARG A 33 8.28 11.52 8.55
N GLN A 34 7.42 10.64 9.04
CA GLN A 34 7.76 9.68 10.10
C GLN A 34 8.63 8.52 9.61
N SER A 35 8.53 8.16 8.32
CA SER A 35 9.34 7.10 7.72
C SER A 35 10.84 7.37 7.88
N VAL A 36 11.26 8.62 7.68
CA VAL A 36 12.66 9.06 7.78
C VAL A 36 13.20 8.87 9.20
N GLU A 37 12.44 9.32 10.20
CA GLU A 37 12.78 9.14 11.63
C GLU A 37 12.82 7.65 12.02
N CYS A 38 12.09 6.81 11.29
CA CYS A 38 12.02 5.37 11.51
C CYS A 38 13.02 4.56 10.69
N GLY A 39 13.89 5.19 9.90
CA GLY A 39 14.92 4.52 9.10
C GLY A 39 14.41 3.91 7.79
N PHE A 40 13.30 4.44 7.26
CA PHE A 40 12.78 4.14 5.94
C PHE A 40 12.90 5.35 5.02
N VAL A 41 12.93 5.09 3.72
CA VAL A 41 12.81 6.12 2.67
C VAL A 41 11.74 5.72 1.67
N PRO A 42 10.97 6.68 1.12
CA PRO A 42 10.01 6.39 0.06
C PRO A 42 10.71 5.84 -1.18
N VAL A 43 10.16 4.79 -1.79
CA VAL A 43 10.64 4.26 -3.08
C VAL A 43 10.34 5.25 -4.19
N ILE A 44 9.16 5.86 -4.14
CA ILE A 44 8.75 6.98 -5.00
C ILE A 44 8.03 8.05 -4.16
N PRO A 45 8.04 9.32 -4.58
CA PRO A 45 7.37 10.38 -3.83
C PRO A 45 5.84 10.25 -3.85
N GLN A 46 5.26 9.63 -4.87
CA GLN A 46 3.81 9.46 -5.00
C GLN A 46 3.31 8.17 -4.32
N PHE A 47 2.00 8.07 -4.10
CA PHE A 47 1.34 6.80 -3.83
C PHE A 47 0.89 6.16 -5.16
N LEU A 48 0.85 4.83 -5.19
CA LEU A 48 0.26 4.04 -6.26
C LEU A 48 -1.26 4.03 -6.12
N ARG A 49 -1.94 4.00 -7.26
CA ARG A 49 -3.41 3.91 -7.33
C ARG A 49 -3.86 3.26 -8.63
N TRP A 50 -5.00 2.60 -8.59
CA TRP A 50 -5.71 2.27 -9.81
C TRP A 50 -6.51 3.46 -10.32
N LYS A 51 -6.52 3.65 -11.64
CA LYS A 51 -7.32 4.66 -12.33
C LYS A 51 -7.66 4.16 -13.73
N SER A 52 -8.88 4.41 -14.19
CA SER A 52 -9.34 4.08 -15.55
C SER A 52 -10.24 5.20 -16.07
N ASP A 53 -10.00 5.66 -17.30
CA ASP A 53 -10.93 6.59 -17.97
C ASP A 53 -12.09 5.84 -18.65
N ARG A 54 -12.01 4.52 -18.74
CA ARG A 54 -12.99 3.66 -19.44
C ARG A 54 -14.07 3.09 -18.52
N GLU A 55 -13.74 2.91 -17.25
CA GLU A 55 -14.58 2.20 -16.29
C GLU A 55 -14.84 3.10 -15.08
N TYR A 56 -16.12 3.20 -14.69
CA TYR A 56 -16.52 4.12 -13.62
C TYR A 56 -15.90 3.79 -12.26
N GLY A 57 -15.57 2.52 -12.01
CA GLY A 57 -14.83 2.12 -10.81
C GLY A 57 -13.48 2.84 -10.72
N GLY A 58 -12.84 3.13 -11.86
CA GLY A 58 -11.54 3.78 -11.92
C GLY A 58 -11.59 5.30 -11.85
N TRP A 59 -12.78 5.89 -11.70
CA TRP A 59 -12.95 7.34 -11.61
C TRP A 59 -12.66 7.88 -10.21
N PHE A 60 -12.81 7.04 -9.19
CA PHE A 60 -12.56 7.38 -7.79
C PHE A 60 -11.59 6.36 -7.20
N ILE A 61 -10.72 6.85 -6.32
CA ILE A 61 -9.65 6.06 -5.72
C ILE A 61 -10.13 5.59 -4.35
N GLN A 62 -10.03 4.28 -4.12
CA GLN A 62 -10.38 3.66 -2.83
C GLN A 62 -9.19 2.94 -2.18
N SER A 63 -8.14 2.63 -2.94
CA SER A 63 -6.90 2.03 -2.44
C SER A 63 -5.71 2.96 -2.76
N PHE A 64 -4.93 3.29 -1.73
CA PHE A 64 -3.75 4.14 -1.79
C PHE A 64 -2.56 3.36 -1.25
N ILE A 65 -1.57 3.05 -2.09
CA ILE A 65 -0.40 2.27 -1.68
C ILE A 65 0.84 3.14 -1.68
N LYS A 66 1.50 3.25 -0.53
CA LYS A 66 2.75 3.99 -0.38
C LYS A 66 3.91 3.03 -0.15
N LEU A 67 5.00 3.20 -0.89
CA LEU A 67 6.12 2.28 -0.91
C LEU A 67 7.35 2.85 -0.20
N TYR A 68 8.04 2.00 0.56
CA TYR A 68 9.23 2.33 1.33
C TYR A 68 10.29 1.23 1.21
N GLN A 69 11.54 1.60 1.43
CA GLN A 69 12.66 0.68 1.67
C GLN A 69 13.48 1.16 2.87
N ARG A 70 14.22 0.26 3.52
CA ARG A 70 15.09 0.66 4.64
C ARG A 70 16.18 1.59 4.13
N ASP A 71 16.39 2.70 4.81
CA ASP A 71 17.42 3.67 4.41
C ASP A 71 18.83 3.07 4.52
N SER A 72 19.06 2.26 5.56
CA SER A 72 20.31 1.56 5.80
C SER A 72 20.70 0.51 4.74
N ALA A 73 19.76 0.12 3.86
CA ALA A 73 20.05 -0.86 2.83
C ALA A 73 20.92 -0.27 1.70
N PRO A 74 21.87 -1.05 1.16
CA PRO A 74 22.69 -0.61 0.04
C PRO A 74 21.84 -0.44 -1.23
N PRO A 75 22.20 0.48 -2.14
CA PRO A 75 21.56 0.57 -3.45
C PRO A 75 21.78 -0.70 -4.27
N CYS A 76 20.84 -1.02 -5.17
CA CYS A 76 21.05 -2.03 -6.20
C CYS A 76 22.21 -1.64 -7.13
N GLN A 77 23.02 -2.63 -7.52
CA GLN A 77 24.17 -2.45 -8.41
C GLN A 77 23.76 -2.07 -9.83
N SER A 78 22.56 -2.45 -10.26
CA SER A 78 21.97 -2.09 -11.55
C SER A 78 21.77 -0.58 -11.71
N GLY A 79 21.77 0.19 -10.61
CA GLY A 79 21.53 1.64 -10.66
C GLY A 79 20.08 2.01 -10.96
N ASN A 80 19.13 1.08 -10.80
CA ASN A 80 17.71 1.27 -11.07
C ASN A 80 16.97 2.19 -10.06
N GLY A 81 17.68 2.77 -9.10
CA GLY A 81 17.10 3.65 -8.08
C GLY A 81 16.45 2.93 -6.89
N LEU A 82 16.49 1.59 -6.84
CA LEU A 82 16.03 0.79 -5.71
C LEU A 82 17.20 0.44 -4.77
N LYS A 83 16.85 0.04 -3.54
CA LYS A 83 17.78 -0.57 -2.59
C LYS A 83 17.68 -2.10 -2.66
N ASN A 84 18.76 -2.79 -2.33
CA ASN A 84 18.79 -4.26 -2.26
C ASN A 84 18.19 -4.74 -0.93
N ASP A 85 16.90 -4.52 -0.76
CA ASP A 85 16.09 -4.83 0.43
C ASP A 85 14.63 -5.04 -0.01
N PRO A 86 13.78 -5.76 0.76
CA PRO A 86 12.36 -5.87 0.46
C PRO A 86 11.69 -4.51 0.24
N ILE A 87 10.62 -4.51 -0.56
CA ILE A 87 9.76 -3.34 -0.69
C ILE A 87 8.70 -3.43 0.40
N TYR A 88 8.64 -2.43 1.26
CA TYR A 88 7.59 -2.30 2.26
C TYR A 88 6.47 -1.44 1.68
N ALA A 89 5.22 -1.83 1.90
CA ALA A 89 4.07 -1.07 1.47
C ALA A 89 3.13 -0.78 2.63
N ILE A 90 2.49 0.38 2.56
CA ILE A 90 1.36 0.74 3.41
C ILE A 90 0.19 1.00 2.47
N GLU A 91 -0.83 0.15 2.54
CA GLU A 91 -2.09 0.35 1.85
C GLU A 91 -3.10 1.01 2.78
N LEU A 92 -3.75 2.07 2.30
CA LEU A 92 -4.98 2.61 2.87
C LEU A 92 -6.13 2.18 1.97
N SER A 93 -7.06 1.35 2.47
CA SER A 93 -8.21 0.86 1.72
C SER A 93 -9.52 1.39 2.30
N PHE A 94 -10.40 1.79 1.38
CA PHE A 94 -11.77 2.27 1.62
C PHE A 94 -12.77 1.56 0.67
N GLU A 95 -12.41 0.39 0.16
CA GLU A 95 -13.33 -0.44 -0.64
C GLU A 95 -14.46 -1.01 0.22
N GLU A 96 -14.13 -1.37 1.47
CA GLU A 96 -15.04 -1.79 2.52
C GLU A 96 -14.87 -0.87 3.74
N GLU A 97 -14.87 -1.43 4.96
CA GLU A 97 -14.49 -0.69 6.17
C GLU A 97 -13.06 -0.13 6.06
N PRO A 98 -12.80 1.12 6.48
CA PRO A 98 -11.48 1.73 6.39
C PRO A 98 -10.40 0.89 7.06
N ARG A 99 -9.38 0.49 6.29
CA ARG A 99 -8.31 -0.39 6.75
C ARG A 99 -6.94 0.13 6.35
N MET A 100 -5.94 -0.14 7.20
CA MET A 100 -4.54 -0.02 6.83
C MET A 100 -3.90 -1.42 6.79
N THR A 101 -3.27 -1.76 5.67
CA THR A 101 -2.51 -3.00 5.53
C THR A 101 -1.03 -2.67 5.44
N LEU A 102 -0.23 -3.22 6.35
CA LEU A 102 1.22 -3.14 6.35
C LEU A 102 1.76 -4.37 5.63
N CYS A 103 2.64 -4.18 4.65
CA CYS A 103 3.14 -5.27 3.81
C CYS A 103 4.65 -5.20 3.65
N LYS A 104 5.26 -6.38 3.50
CA LYS A 104 6.65 -6.57 3.11
C LYS A 104 6.70 -7.54 1.94
N TYR A 105 7.03 -7.02 0.77
CA TYR A 105 7.16 -7.77 -0.48
C TYR A 105 8.60 -8.25 -0.63
N VAL A 106 8.76 -9.57 -0.61
CA VAL A 106 10.06 -10.23 -0.68
C VAL A 106 10.30 -10.69 -2.11
N TYR A 107 11.46 -10.28 -2.64
CA TYR A 107 11.96 -10.66 -3.96
C TYR A 107 13.32 -11.34 -3.80
N PRO A 108 13.72 -12.26 -4.70
CA PRO A 108 15.05 -12.85 -4.66
C PRO A 108 16.15 -11.79 -4.79
N SER A 109 15.86 -10.77 -5.59
CA SER A 109 16.66 -9.58 -5.81
C SER A 109 15.79 -8.52 -6.48
N LEU A 110 16.15 -7.25 -6.38
CA LEU A 110 15.56 -6.17 -7.17
C LEU A 110 16.47 -5.73 -8.32
N GLU A 111 17.62 -6.39 -8.52
CA GLU A 111 18.60 -6.03 -9.56
C GLU A 111 18.04 -6.17 -10.98
N HIS A 112 17.08 -7.07 -11.20
CA HIS A 112 16.45 -7.29 -12.50
C HIS A 112 15.36 -6.26 -12.85
N TRP A 113 15.03 -5.35 -11.95
CA TRP A 113 14.07 -4.29 -12.22
C TRP A 113 14.75 -3.16 -12.97
N ASP A 114 14.12 -2.65 -14.03
CA ASP A 114 14.69 -1.55 -14.82
C ASP A 114 14.61 -0.19 -14.10
N LYS A 115 13.59 -0.01 -13.26
CA LYS A 115 13.26 1.25 -12.57
C LYS A 115 12.32 1.00 -11.39
N PRO A 116 12.11 2.00 -10.51
CA PRO A 116 11.10 1.89 -9.48
C PRO A 116 9.69 1.85 -10.09
N PRO A 117 8.70 1.27 -9.37
CA PRO A 117 7.31 1.26 -9.82
C PRO A 117 6.78 2.67 -10.11
N SER A 118 6.00 2.80 -11.16
CA SER A 118 5.21 3.96 -11.52
C SER A 118 3.84 3.92 -10.85
N VAL A 119 3.18 5.08 -10.73
CA VAL A 119 1.87 5.22 -10.08
C VAL A 119 0.81 4.22 -10.58
N SER A 120 0.82 3.89 -11.87
CA SER A 120 -0.12 2.96 -12.50
C SER A 120 0.20 1.48 -12.25
N GLU A 121 1.38 1.16 -11.72
CA GLU A 121 1.77 -0.21 -11.34
C GLU A 121 1.24 -0.60 -9.95
N HIS A 122 0.17 0.06 -9.49
CA HIS A 122 -0.62 -0.33 -8.31
C HIS A 122 -0.98 -1.82 -8.31
N TRP A 123 -1.36 -2.35 -9.47
CA TRP A 123 -1.73 -3.75 -9.67
C TRP A 123 -0.65 -4.74 -9.21
N LEU A 124 0.63 -4.34 -9.23
CA LEU A 124 1.77 -5.17 -8.85
C LEU A 124 1.80 -5.45 -7.34
N PHE A 125 1.26 -4.52 -6.55
CA PHE A 125 1.23 -4.59 -5.09
C PHE A 125 -0.16 -4.93 -4.57
N TYR A 126 -1.20 -4.52 -5.29
CA TYR A 126 -2.59 -4.77 -4.90
C TYR A 126 -3.01 -6.22 -5.09
N TRP A 127 -3.04 -6.71 -6.33
CA TRP A 127 -3.62 -8.02 -6.65
C TRP A 127 -3.02 -9.20 -5.90
N PRO A 128 -1.72 -9.23 -5.57
CA PRO A 128 -1.19 -10.32 -4.77
C PRO A 128 -1.92 -10.58 -3.44
N LEU A 129 -2.62 -9.60 -2.87
CA LEU A 129 -3.39 -9.74 -1.63
C LEU A 129 -4.89 -10.02 -1.84
N TYR A 130 -5.37 -10.00 -3.08
CA TYR A 130 -6.81 -10.03 -3.39
C TYR A 130 -7.17 -10.98 -4.55
N ASP A 131 -6.23 -11.82 -4.99
CA ASP A 131 -6.37 -12.73 -6.14
C ASP A 131 -6.09 -14.18 -5.70
N ASP A 132 -7.08 -14.77 -5.03
CA ASP A 132 -7.03 -16.14 -4.46
C ASP A 132 -6.79 -17.23 -5.52
N ASP A 133 -7.05 -16.94 -6.79
CA ASP A 133 -6.77 -17.87 -7.89
C ASP A 133 -5.27 -17.97 -8.18
N ASN A 134 -4.53 -16.87 -7.99
CA ASN A 134 -3.10 -16.78 -8.31
C ASN A 134 -2.20 -16.82 -7.07
N PHE A 135 -2.75 -16.53 -5.89
CA PHE A 135 -2.00 -16.49 -4.64
C PHE A 135 -2.68 -17.33 -3.56
N THR A 136 -1.87 -17.83 -2.62
CA THR A 136 -2.35 -18.56 -1.45
C THR A 136 -1.99 -17.79 -0.19
N ASP A 137 -2.99 -17.54 0.62
CA ASP A 137 -2.84 -16.96 1.95
C ASP A 137 -2.64 -18.01 3.02
N ILE A 138 -1.69 -17.71 3.91
CA ILE A 138 -1.30 -18.52 5.05
C ILE A 138 -1.39 -17.63 6.27
N GLN A 139 -2.38 -17.86 7.13
CA GLN A 139 -2.52 -17.14 8.37
C GLN A 139 -1.41 -17.56 9.35
N LEU A 140 -0.63 -16.60 9.83
CA LEU A 140 0.33 -16.76 10.91
C LEU A 140 -0.26 -16.24 12.23
N GLU A 141 0.52 -16.34 13.31
CA GLU A 141 0.12 -15.84 14.63
C GLU A 141 0.07 -14.30 14.66
N ASN A 142 -0.63 -13.73 15.66
CA ASN A 142 -0.65 -12.28 15.95
C ASN A 142 -1.15 -11.37 14.82
N ARG A 143 -2.15 -11.84 14.05
CA ARG A 143 -2.74 -11.12 12.90
C ARG A 143 -1.76 -10.84 11.76
N ILE A 144 -0.66 -11.58 11.71
CA ILE A 144 0.25 -11.57 10.57
C ILE A 144 -0.23 -12.63 9.59
N GLY A 145 -0.34 -12.28 8.32
CA GLY A 145 -0.55 -13.21 7.22
C GLY A 145 0.70 -13.30 6.34
N LYS A 146 0.77 -14.38 5.59
CA LYS A 146 1.76 -14.57 4.54
C LYS A 146 1.06 -14.99 3.27
N THR A 147 1.38 -14.33 2.16
CA THR A 147 0.85 -14.65 0.84
C THR A 147 1.98 -15.11 -0.07
N ILE A 148 1.76 -16.18 -0.83
CA ILE A 148 2.74 -16.73 -1.78
C ILE A 148 2.10 -16.94 -3.15
N PRO A 149 2.83 -16.76 -4.26
CA PRO A 149 2.31 -17.07 -5.60
C PRO A 149 2.10 -18.59 -5.75
N ASN A 150 1.01 -18.98 -6.42
CA ASN A 150 0.64 -20.38 -6.60
C ASN A 150 1.60 -21.15 -7.54
N ASN A 151 2.35 -20.42 -8.39
CA ASN A 151 3.35 -20.99 -9.29
C ASN A 151 4.35 -19.93 -9.77
N GLU A 152 5.43 -20.38 -10.41
CA GLU A 152 6.50 -19.52 -10.95
C GLU A 152 6.00 -18.53 -12.00
N LYS A 153 5.02 -18.89 -12.83
CA LYS A 153 4.46 -17.98 -13.84
C LYS A 153 3.76 -16.79 -13.18
N VAL A 154 3.05 -17.01 -12.07
CA VAL A 154 2.49 -15.92 -11.26
C VAL A 154 3.63 -15.10 -10.65
N SER A 155 4.61 -15.75 -10.01
CA SER A 155 5.77 -15.05 -9.44
C SER A 155 6.43 -14.10 -10.45
N GLU A 156 6.76 -14.58 -11.64
CA GLU A 156 7.37 -13.82 -12.74
C GLU A 156 6.49 -12.64 -13.19
N LYS A 157 5.17 -12.85 -13.34
CA LYS A 157 4.22 -11.77 -13.68
C LYS A 157 4.28 -10.62 -12.68
N TYR A 158 4.48 -10.93 -11.40
CA TYR A 158 4.55 -9.95 -10.32
C TYR A 158 5.99 -9.62 -9.90
N GLY A 159 6.93 -9.61 -10.86
CA GLY A 159 8.29 -9.12 -10.65
C GLY A 159 9.20 -10.12 -9.94
N LYS A 160 8.91 -11.43 -10.06
CA LYS A 160 9.57 -12.54 -9.35
C LYS A 160 9.30 -12.54 -7.85
N ILE A 161 8.12 -12.14 -7.44
CA ILE A 161 7.74 -12.11 -6.03
C ILE A 161 7.84 -13.50 -5.40
N GLN A 162 8.43 -13.61 -4.21
CA GLN A 162 8.54 -14.87 -3.47
C GLN A 162 7.44 -15.01 -2.42
N GLU A 163 7.25 -13.96 -1.65
CA GLU A 163 6.24 -13.91 -0.59
C GLU A 163 5.90 -12.47 -0.22
N ILE A 164 4.75 -12.31 0.41
CA ILE A 164 4.32 -11.08 1.06
C ILE A 164 4.04 -11.43 2.50
N ILE A 165 4.66 -10.71 3.42
CA ILE A 165 4.30 -10.77 4.84
C ILE A 165 3.46 -9.54 5.11
N TRP A 166 2.26 -9.72 5.65
CA TRP A 166 1.33 -8.62 5.84
C TRP A 166 0.67 -8.64 7.21
N LYS A 167 0.19 -7.47 7.64
CA LYS A 167 -0.57 -7.29 8.87
C LYS A 167 -1.60 -6.20 8.67
N GLU A 168 -2.84 -6.49 9.02
CA GLU A 168 -3.91 -5.50 9.04
C GLU A 168 -3.97 -4.77 10.38
N ILE A 169 -4.12 -3.45 10.32
CA ILE A 169 -4.40 -2.60 11.48
C ILE A 169 -5.61 -1.71 11.20
N ASP A 170 -6.29 -1.32 12.27
CA ASP A 170 -7.43 -0.40 12.19
C ASP A 170 -6.94 1.00 11.82
N LEU A 171 -7.30 1.46 10.62
CA LEU A 171 -6.91 2.78 10.11
C LEU A 171 -7.42 3.91 11.03
N LEU A 172 -8.61 3.75 11.62
CA LEU A 172 -9.23 4.77 12.47
C LEU A 172 -8.53 4.90 13.82
N SER A 173 -7.73 3.91 14.21
CA SER A 173 -6.91 3.94 15.42
C SER A 173 -5.59 4.70 15.25
N VAL A 174 -5.19 5.02 14.00
CA VAL A 174 -3.93 5.70 13.70
C VAL A 174 -4.06 7.21 13.88
N THR A 175 -3.13 7.79 14.63
CA THR A 175 -3.03 9.23 14.89
C THR A 175 -1.62 9.71 14.65
N SER A 176 -1.43 11.03 14.48
CA SER A 176 -0.09 11.63 14.36
C SER A 176 0.82 11.37 15.57
N THR A 177 0.26 11.02 16.73
CA THR A 177 1.03 10.75 17.95
C THR A 177 1.41 9.28 18.12
N ASN A 178 0.73 8.35 17.44
CA ASN A 178 0.98 6.91 17.59
C ASN A 178 1.52 6.25 16.31
N ILE A 179 1.53 6.95 15.18
CA ILE A 179 1.87 6.42 13.86
C ILE A 179 3.23 5.72 13.82
N LYS A 180 4.23 6.22 14.56
CA LYS A 180 5.53 5.57 14.69
C LYS A 180 5.38 4.14 15.22
N ASP A 181 4.66 3.98 16.32
CA ASP A 181 4.55 2.72 17.05
C ASP A 181 3.58 1.76 16.35
N THR A 182 2.44 2.28 15.87
CA THR A 182 1.36 1.49 15.28
C THR A 182 1.63 1.10 13.82
N VAL A 183 2.42 1.90 13.10
CA VAL A 183 2.73 1.67 11.68
C VAL A 183 4.18 1.25 11.51
N PHE A 184 5.15 2.12 11.79
CA PHE A 184 6.53 1.87 11.38
C PHE A 184 7.25 0.82 12.23
N ASP A 185 6.99 0.76 13.53
CA ASP A 185 7.57 -0.29 14.37
C ASP A 185 6.93 -1.66 14.09
N GLU A 186 5.67 -1.71 13.70
CA GLU A 186 5.03 -2.94 13.17
C GLU A 186 5.58 -3.31 11.79
N LEU A 187 5.76 -2.34 10.89
CA LEU A 187 6.33 -2.56 9.56
C LEU A 187 7.76 -3.11 9.62
N LYS A 188 8.56 -2.72 10.62
CA LYS A 188 9.90 -3.29 10.89
C LYS A 188 9.87 -4.73 11.37
N ARG A 189 8.80 -5.15 12.03
CA ARG A 189 8.64 -6.49 12.61
C ARG A 189 8.17 -7.53 11.57
N LEU A 190 7.63 -7.09 10.44
CA LEU A 190 7.38 -7.94 9.26
C LEU A 190 8.72 -8.42 8.65
#